data_AF-A0A9X0HHF3-F1
#
_entry.id   AF-A0A9X0HHF3-F1
#
_cell.length_a   1.000
_cell.length_b   1.000
_cell.length_c   1.000
_cell.angle_alpha   90.00
_cell.angle_beta   90.00
_cell.angle_gamma   90.00
#
_symmetry.space_group_name_H-M   'P 1'
#
loop_
_entity.id
_entity.type
_entity.pdbx_description
1 polymer ?
#
loop_
_entity_poly.entity_id
_entity_poly.type
_entity_poly.pdbx_seq_one_letter_code
_entity_poly.pdbx_strand_id
1 'polypeptide(L)'
;MVGLLDAQVKQLQQQGPILQKRVVLRNNQPETSRLTAPNWANELQLFYQADINKPALRGAYQESATDSAGLTRRIFRRRPEVDHPVTELTVLQAGPVVRELTATVSQDNPLFFSGKQFRMRFGTDGSLSSYEVRGQQKLVAFDTTRYLANGQVVR
;
A
#
# COMPACT_ATOMS: atom_id res chain seq x y z
N MET A 1 7.05 -8.59 -2.20
CA MET A 1 6.42 -7.32 -2.65
C MET A 1 7.42 -6.42 -3.35
N VAL A 2 8.65 -6.31 -2.83
CA VAL A 2 9.76 -5.47 -3.39
C VAL A 2 9.92 -5.62 -4.91
N GLY A 3 10.10 -6.85 -5.42
CA GLY A 3 10.28 -7.06 -6.86
C GLY A 3 9.11 -6.59 -7.74
N LEU A 4 7.87 -6.62 -7.22
CA LEU A 4 6.72 -6.05 -7.93
C LEU A 4 6.83 -4.52 -7.97
N LEU A 5 7.14 -3.88 -6.84
CA LEU A 5 7.27 -2.42 -6.74
C LEU A 5 8.42 -1.89 -7.61
N ASP A 6 9.58 -2.55 -7.60
CA ASP A 6 10.74 -2.18 -8.43
C ASP A 6 10.39 -2.24 -9.93
N ALA A 7 9.69 -3.30 -10.34
CA ALA A 7 9.22 -3.44 -11.72
C ALA A 7 8.27 -2.31 -12.12
N GLN A 8 7.35 -1.91 -11.23
CA GLN A 8 6.45 -0.78 -11.48
C GLN A 8 7.20 0.54 -11.57
N VAL A 9 8.15 0.81 -10.66
CA VAL A 9 8.96 2.04 -10.71
C VAL A 9 9.69 2.14 -12.05
N LYS A 10 10.36 1.06 -12.48
CA LYS A 10 11.07 1.02 -13.76
C LYS A 10 10.12 1.24 -14.94
N GLN A 11 8.99 0.53 -14.98
CA GLN A 11 8.00 0.67 -16.05
C GLN A 11 7.45 2.09 -16.14
N LEU A 12 7.05 2.68 -15.01
CA LEU A 12 6.47 4.02 -14.96
C LEU A 12 7.50 5.09 -15.33
N GLN A 13 8.76 4.94 -14.94
CA GLN A 13 9.84 5.84 -15.36
C GLN A 13 10.08 5.78 -16.87
N GLN A 14 10.00 4.59 -17.47
CA GLN A 14 10.17 4.42 -18.92
C GLN A 14 8.99 4.97 -19.72
N GLN A 15 7.76 4.80 -19.21
CA GLN A 15 6.53 5.27 -19.87
C GLN A 15 6.30 6.78 -19.71
N GLY A 16 6.85 7.39 -18.65
CA GLY A 16 6.65 8.81 -18.33
C GLY A 16 5.18 9.24 -18.18
N PRO A 17 4.28 8.46 -17.54
CA PRO A 17 2.89 8.87 -17.42
C PRO A 17 2.74 10.01 -16.41
N ILE A 18 1.63 10.73 -16.55
CA ILE A 18 1.25 11.79 -15.62
C ILE A 18 0.64 11.17 -14.37
N LEU A 19 0.95 11.71 -13.20
CA LEU A 19 0.30 11.33 -11.94
C LEU A 19 -0.68 12.42 -11.52
N GLN A 20 -1.97 12.05 -11.41
CA GLN A 20 -2.96 12.87 -10.73
C GLN A 20 -3.02 12.44 -9.26
N LYS A 21 -2.57 13.32 -8.37
CA LYS A 21 -2.53 13.09 -6.93
C LYS A 21 -3.59 13.93 -6.24
N ARG A 22 -4.29 13.34 -5.28
CA ARG A 22 -5.20 14.05 -4.39
C ARG A 22 -4.88 13.69 -2.94
N VAL A 23 -4.83 14.71 -2.09
CA VAL A 23 -4.53 14.59 -0.66
C VAL A 23 -5.62 15.29 0.13
N VAL A 24 -6.09 14.63 1.18
CA VAL A 24 -7.09 15.14 2.11
C VAL A 24 -6.53 15.02 3.52
N LEU A 25 -6.41 16.15 4.21
CA LEU A 25 -6.09 16.20 5.63
C LEU A 25 -7.37 16.50 6.42
N ARG A 26 -7.42 16.07 7.69
CA ARG A 26 -8.54 16.34 8.59
C ARG A 26 -8.90 17.84 8.56
N ASN A 27 -10.17 18.13 8.27
CA ASN A 27 -10.78 19.47 8.22
C ASN A 27 -10.24 20.40 7.11
N ASN A 28 -9.43 19.91 6.18
CA ASN A 28 -8.93 20.69 5.06
C ASN A 28 -9.66 20.34 3.76
N GLN A 29 -9.67 21.31 2.84
CA GLN A 29 -10.11 21.05 1.48
C GLN A 29 -9.16 20.06 0.80
N PRO A 30 -9.67 19.15 -0.04
CA PRO A 30 -8.83 18.27 -0.84
C PRO A 30 -7.89 19.07 -1.74
N GLU A 31 -6.59 18.79 -1.62
CA GLU A 31 -5.59 19.32 -2.54
C GLU A 31 -5.40 18.34 -3.69
N THR A 32 -5.48 18.83 -4.93
CA THR A 32 -5.24 18.02 -6.12
C THR A 32 -4.07 18.60 -6.89
N SER A 33 -3.12 17.76 -7.28
CA SER A 33 -1.93 18.14 -8.02
C SER A 33 -1.73 17.19 -9.21
N ARG A 34 -1.26 17.75 -10.32
CA ARG A 34 -0.90 17.00 -11.53
C ARG A 34 0.60 17.05 -11.70
N LEU A 35 1.25 15.90 -11.65
CA LEU A 35 2.70 15.76 -11.75
C LEU A 35 3.03 15.15 -13.11
N THR A 36 3.71 15.90 -13.98
CA THR A 36 4.06 15.45 -15.34
C THR A 36 5.30 14.57 -15.40
N ALA A 37 6.21 14.71 -14.42
CA ALA A 37 7.40 13.87 -14.27
C ALA A 37 7.56 13.46 -12.80
N PRO A 38 6.64 12.67 -12.23
CA PRO A 38 6.71 12.26 -10.84
C PRO A 38 7.92 11.35 -10.60
N ASN A 39 8.59 11.54 -9.47
CA ASN A 39 9.59 10.58 -9.00
C ASN A 39 8.87 9.36 -8.41
N TRP A 40 8.63 8.35 -9.25
CA TRP A 40 7.92 7.14 -8.87
C TRP A 40 8.58 6.33 -7.75
N ALA A 41 9.91 6.38 -7.63
CA ALA A 41 10.61 5.71 -6.53
C ALA A 41 10.23 6.31 -5.18
N ASN A 42 10.22 7.64 -5.09
CA ASN A 42 9.80 8.36 -3.89
C ASN A 42 8.30 8.16 -3.62
N GLU A 43 7.46 8.23 -4.65
CA GLU A 43 6.01 8.09 -4.49
C GLU A 43 5.62 6.69 -3.98
N LEU A 44 6.28 5.64 -4.45
CA LEU A 44 5.99 4.27 -4.05
C LEU A 44 6.77 3.80 -2.81
N GLN A 45 7.67 4.62 -2.28
CA GLN A 45 8.56 4.26 -1.16
C GLN A 45 7.81 3.77 0.08
N LEU A 46 6.65 4.37 0.38
CA LEU A 46 5.85 4.00 1.54
C LEU A 46 5.28 2.57 1.48
N PHE A 47 5.08 2.01 0.28
CA PHE A 47 4.54 0.67 0.09
C PHE A 47 5.57 -0.42 0.42
N TYR A 48 6.87 -0.11 0.40
CA TYR A 48 7.91 -1.04 0.83
C TYR A 48 7.82 -1.38 2.33
N GLN A 49 7.15 -0.53 3.13
CA GLN A 49 6.89 -0.82 4.55
C GLN A 49 5.95 -2.02 4.73
N ALA A 50 5.18 -2.38 3.71
CA ALA A 50 4.27 -3.52 3.73
C ALA A 50 4.92 -4.84 3.29
N ASP A 51 6.22 -4.85 2.95
CA ASP A 51 6.89 -6.08 2.53
C ASP A 51 7.12 -7.03 3.73
N ILE A 52 6.49 -8.19 3.64
CA ILE A 52 6.61 -9.27 4.62
C ILE A 52 7.59 -10.36 4.18
N ASN A 53 8.21 -10.24 3.00
CA ASN A 53 9.06 -11.27 2.39
C ASN A 53 10.49 -11.32 2.96
N LYS A 54 10.66 -11.02 4.25
CA LYS A 54 11.96 -11.03 4.91
C LYS A 54 12.26 -12.40 5.53
N PRO A 55 13.49 -12.92 5.45
CA PRO A 55 13.85 -14.20 6.07
C PRO A 55 13.53 -14.30 7.56
N ALA A 56 13.61 -13.18 8.30
CA ALA A 56 13.28 -13.10 9.73
C ALA A 56 11.78 -13.24 10.03
N LEU A 57 10.91 -13.13 9.02
CA LEU A 57 9.45 -13.21 9.16
C LEU A 57 8.89 -14.60 8.80
N ARG A 58 9.75 -15.61 8.65
CA ARG A 58 9.29 -16.99 8.42
C ARG A 58 8.44 -17.46 9.60
N GLY A 59 7.25 -17.98 9.29
CA GLY A 59 6.28 -18.42 10.29
C GLY A 59 5.52 -17.28 10.99
N ALA A 60 5.88 -16.02 10.74
CA ALA A 60 5.30 -14.87 11.44
C ALA A 60 3.86 -14.53 11.01
N TYR A 61 3.42 -15.09 9.89
CA TYR A 61 2.10 -14.86 9.31
C TYR A 61 1.37 -16.19 9.10
N GLN A 62 0.08 -16.17 9.36
CA GLN A 62 -0.84 -17.20 8.89
C GLN A 62 -1.32 -16.85 7.48
N GLU A 63 -1.06 -17.73 6.53
CA GLU A 63 -1.55 -17.60 5.16
C GLU A 63 -2.90 -18.32 5.01
N SER A 64 -3.80 -17.71 4.25
CA SER A 64 -5.01 -18.33 3.74
C SER A 64 -5.21 -17.93 2.28
N ALA A 65 -5.73 -18.84 1.48
CA ALA A 65 -6.02 -18.60 0.07
C ALA A 65 -7.46 -19.01 -0.25
N THR A 66 -8.10 -18.25 -1.11
CA THR A 66 -9.43 -18.56 -1.62
C THR A 66 -9.48 -18.24 -3.10
N ASP A 67 -9.89 -19.23 -3.89
CA ASP A 67 -10.10 -19.07 -5.33
C ASP A 67 -11.58 -18.85 -5.60
N SER A 68 -11.89 -17.84 -6.42
CA SER A 68 -13.27 -17.49 -6.77
C SER A 68 -13.30 -16.79 -8.13
N ALA A 69 -14.12 -17.29 -9.06
CA ALA A 69 -14.32 -16.69 -10.39
C ALA A 69 -13.03 -16.33 -11.15
N GLY A 70 -12.02 -17.22 -11.12
CA GLY A 70 -10.73 -16.99 -11.78
C GLY A 70 -9.79 -16.02 -11.07
N LEU A 71 -10.15 -15.59 -9.86
CA LEU A 71 -9.31 -14.78 -8.98
C LEU A 71 -8.83 -15.61 -7.79
N THR A 72 -7.55 -15.48 -7.46
CA THR A 72 -6.96 -16.01 -6.22
C THR A 72 -6.78 -14.86 -5.25
N ARG A 73 -7.42 -14.93 -4.08
CA ARG A 73 -7.17 -14.03 -2.96
C ARG A 73 -6.29 -14.74 -1.93
N ARG A 74 -5.11 -14.19 -1.67
CA ARG A 74 -4.23 -14.62 -0.59
C ARG A 74 -4.24 -13.58 0.53
N ILE A 75 -4.40 -14.03 1.76
CA ILE A 75 -4.39 -13.19 2.96
C ILE A 75 -3.32 -13.71 3.90
N PHE A 76 -2.41 -12.82 4.30
CA PHE A 76 -1.37 -13.05 5.29
C PHE A 76 -1.71 -12.24 6.52
N ARG A 77 -2.02 -12.89 7.64
CA ARG A 77 -2.31 -12.24 8.92
C ARG A 77 -1.19 -12.47 9.91
N ARG A 78 -0.70 -11.39 10.52
CA ARG A 78 0.34 -11.47 11.55
C ARG A 78 -0.16 -12.31 12.72
N ARG A 79 0.67 -13.22 13.21
CA ARG A 79 0.35 -13.98 14.42
C ARG A 79 0.41 -13.09 15.67
N PRO A 80 -0.38 -13.35 16.72
CA PRO A 80 -0.42 -12.51 17.92
C PRO A 80 0.94 -12.33 18.63
N GLU A 81 1.77 -13.38 18.63
CA GLU A 81 3.09 -13.43 19.28
C GLU A 81 4.19 -12.68 18.51
N VAL A 82 3.91 -12.22 17.30
CA VAL A 82 4.88 -11.55 16.44
C VAL A 82 4.77 -10.05 16.61
N ASP A 83 5.87 -9.43 17.03
CA ASP A 83 6.02 -7.99 16.99
C ASP A 83 6.54 -7.53 15.61
N HIS A 84 5.61 -7.21 14.72
CA HIS A 84 5.92 -6.64 13.40
C HIS A 84 4.82 -5.69 12.94
N PRO A 85 5.11 -4.50 12.40
CA PRO A 85 4.09 -3.48 12.16
C PRO A 85 3.04 -3.85 11.10
N VAL A 86 3.35 -4.72 10.13
CA VAL A 86 2.36 -5.20 9.16
C VAL A 86 1.42 -6.22 9.82
N THR A 87 0.15 -5.89 9.97
CA THR A 87 -0.85 -6.75 10.62
C THR A 87 -1.56 -7.67 9.64
N GLU A 88 -1.81 -7.17 8.42
CA GLU A 88 -2.45 -7.94 7.35
C GLU A 88 -1.93 -7.50 5.99
N LEU A 89 -1.70 -8.46 5.09
CA LEU A 89 -1.46 -8.25 3.67
C LEU A 89 -2.43 -9.12 2.88
N THR A 90 -3.19 -8.50 1.98
CA THR A 90 -4.07 -9.19 1.03
C THR A 90 -3.56 -8.95 -0.39
N VAL A 91 -3.41 -10.03 -1.15
CA VAL A 91 -3.05 -10.00 -2.57
C VAL A 91 -4.17 -10.66 -3.35
N LEU A 92 -4.74 -9.92 -4.31
CA LEU A 92 -5.71 -10.43 -5.27
C LEU A 92 -5.03 -10.58 -6.63
N GLN A 93 -5.11 -11.76 -7.22
CA GLN A 93 -4.45 -12.10 -8.48
C GLN A 93 -5.42 -12.76 -9.45
N ALA A 94 -5.20 -12.55 -10.75
CA ALA A 94 -5.83 -13.29 -11.84
C ALA A 94 -4.72 -14.06 -12.57
N GLY A 95 -4.61 -15.36 -12.31
CA GLY A 95 -3.44 -16.14 -12.73
C GLY A 95 -2.13 -15.53 -12.20
N PRO A 96 -1.14 -15.21 -13.05
CA PRO A 96 0.11 -14.60 -12.62
C PRO A 96 0.00 -13.09 -12.32
N VAL A 97 -1.09 -12.44 -12.75
CA VAL A 97 -1.21 -10.97 -12.70
C VAL A 97 -1.81 -10.53 -11.37
N VAL A 98 -1.08 -9.69 -10.64
CA VAL A 98 -1.62 -9.01 -9.44
C VAL A 98 -2.63 -7.95 -9.90
N ARG A 99 -3.81 -7.92 -9.26
CA ARG A 99 -4.93 -7.02 -9.55
C ARG A 99 -5.13 -5.99 -8.46
N GLU A 100 -5.01 -6.41 -7.21
CA GLU A 100 -5.07 -5.53 -6.05
C GLU A 100 -4.12 -6.02 -4.97
N LEU A 101 -3.48 -5.08 -4.29
CA LEU A 101 -2.69 -5.33 -3.09
C LEU A 101 -3.21 -4.40 -2.00
N THR A 102 -3.61 -4.95 -0.86
CA THR A 102 -4.02 -4.16 0.31
C THR A 102 -3.16 -4.58 1.50
N ALA A 103 -2.59 -3.62 2.22
CA ALA A 103 -1.82 -3.89 3.42
C ALA A 103 -2.24 -2.99 4.57
N THR A 104 -2.30 -3.54 5.77
CA THR A 104 -2.58 -2.82 7.01
C THR A 104 -1.33 -2.82 7.86
N VAL A 105 -0.89 -1.63 8.26
CA VAL A 105 0.28 -1.39 9.10
C VAL A 105 -0.17 -0.66 10.34
N SER A 106 0.18 -1.19 11.51
CA SER A 106 -0.16 -0.62 12.80
C SER A 106 1.07 -0.62 13.70
N GLN A 107 1.32 0.51 14.34
CA GLN A 107 2.30 0.66 15.41
C GLN A 107 1.60 1.28 16.60
N ASP A 108 1.76 0.64 17.75
CA ASP A 108 1.14 1.05 18.99
C ASP A 108 2.19 0.98 20.09
N ASN A 109 2.37 2.06 20.82
CA ASN A 109 3.15 2.12 22.03
C ASN A 109 2.56 3.18 22.98
N PRO A 110 3.01 3.24 24.25
CA PRO A 110 2.40 4.12 25.24
C PRO A 110 2.38 5.61 24.89
N LEU A 111 3.23 6.07 23.97
CA LEU A 111 3.36 7.49 23.62
C LEU A 111 2.68 7.84 22.29
N PHE A 112 2.50 6.87 21.40
CA PHE A 112 1.86 7.09 20.11
C PHE A 112 1.18 5.85 19.53
N PHE A 113 0.16 6.12 18.73
CA PHE A 113 -0.47 5.17 17.83
C PHE A 113 -0.36 5.66 16.39
N SER A 114 0.00 4.76 15.47
CA SER A 114 -0.02 5.00 14.03
C SER A 114 -0.69 3.82 13.32
N GLY A 115 -1.68 4.12 12.48
CA GLY A 115 -2.35 3.14 11.64
C GLY A 115 -2.34 3.59 10.20
N LYS A 116 -1.90 2.73 9.29
CA LYS A 116 -1.91 2.96 7.84
C LYS A 116 -2.56 1.80 7.12
N GLN A 117 -3.37 2.12 6.12
CA GLN A 117 -3.86 1.17 5.15
C GLN A 117 -3.39 1.60 3.77
N PHE A 118 -2.68 0.71 3.11
CA PHE A 118 -2.21 0.86 1.74
C PHE A 118 -3.11 0.05 0.83
N ARG A 119 -3.46 0.61 -0.33
CA ARG A 119 -4.10 -0.13 -1.41
C ARG A 119 -3.48 0.25 -2.73
N MET A 120 -3.13 -0.74 -3.54
CA MET A 120 -2.63 -0.56 -4.91
C MET A 120 -3.52 -1.36 -5.85
N ARG A 121 -3.84 -0.79 -7.01
CA ARG A 121 -4.61 -1.45 -8.06
C ARG A 121 -3.83 -1.47 -9.35
N PHE A 122 -3.98 -2.58 -10.07
CA PHE A 122 -3.23 -2.86 -11.27
C PHE A 122 -4.18 -3.15 -12.44
N GLY A 123 -3.74 -2.75 -13.63
CA GLY A 123 -4.38 -3.03 -14.91
C GLY A 123 -4.33 -4.52 -15.26
N THR A 124 -5.01 -4.90 -16.35
CA THR A 124 -5.02 -6.31 -16.83
C THR A 124 -3.66 -6.75 -17.35
N ASP A 125 -2.85 -5.78 -17.75
CA ASP A 125 -1.44 -5.90 -18.11
C ASP A 125 -0.51 -5.97 -16.89
N GLY A 126 -1.04 -5.88 -15.67
CA GLY A 126 -0.25 -5.85 -14.43
C GLY A 126 0.43 -4.51 -14.14
N SER A 127 0.13 -3.46 -14.90
CA SER A 127 0.66 -2.11 -14.67
C SER A 127 -0.08 -1.41 -13.53
N LEU A 128 0.61 -0.59 -12.72
CA LEU A 128 -0.02 0.21 -11.69
C LEU A 128 -1.00 1.19 -12.33
N SER A 129 -2.26 1.17 -11.87
CA SER A 129 -3.30 2.10 -12.32
C SER A 129 -3.60 3.17 -11.28
N SER A 130 -3.62 2.78 -10.00
CA SER A 130 -3.85 3.70 -8.90
C SER A 130 -3.33 3.16 -7.59
N TYR A 131 -3.15 4.05 -6.63
CA TYR A 131 -2.89 3.70 -5.24
C TYR A 131 -3.65 4.63 -4.29
N GLU A 132 -3.80 4.15 -3.06
CA GLU A 132 -4.44 4.85 -1.96
C GLU A 132 -3.67 4.57 -0.67
N VAL A 133 -3.51 5.62 0.14
CA VAL A 133 -2.90 5.58 1.47
C VAL A 133 -3.86 6.26 2.42
N ARG A 134 -4.41 5.49 3.35
CA ARG A 134 -5.19 6.01 4.48
C ARG A 134 -4.32 5.94 5.70
N GLY A 135 -4.13 7.06 6.39
CA GLY A 135 -3.35 7.10 7.60
C GLY A 135 -4.08 7.78 8.74
N GLN A 136 -3.77 7.33 9.94
CA GLN A 136 -4.13 7.98 11.17
C GLN A 136 -2.97 7.94 12.15
N GLN A 137 -2.81 9.01 12.92
CA GLN A 137 -1.80 9.10 13.95
C GLN A 137 -2.38 9.82 15.17
N LYS A 138 -2.11 9.28 16.35
CA LYS A 138 -2.48 9.89 17.63
C LYS A 138 -1.26 9.89 18.54
N LEU A 139 -0.92 11.08 19.03
CA LEU A 139 0.03 11.24 20.12
C LEU A 139 -0.74 11.38 21.43
N VAL A 140 -0.16 10.93 22.54
CA VAL A 140 -0.73 11.23 23.86
C VAL A 140 -0.87 12.74 24.05
N ALA A 141 -1.97 13.16 24.68
CA ALA A 141 -2.34 14.56 24.88
C ALA A 141 -2.73 15.36 23.62
N PHE A 142 -2.75 14.74 22.43
CA PHE A 142 -3.16 15.41 21.18
C PHE A 142 -4.32 14.72 20.48
N ASP A 143 -4.93 15.51 19.60
CA ASP A 143 -6.00 15.09 18.72
C ASP A 143 -5.51 14.13 17.63
N THR A 144 -6.38 13.23 17.18
CA THR A 144 -6.01 12.28 16.11
C THR A 144 -5.91 13.02 14.77
N THR A 145 -4.78 12.88 14.11
CA THR A 145 -4.58 13.33 12.74
C THR A 145 -4.98 12.20 11.79
N ARG A 146 -5.76 12.52 10.76
CA ARG A 146 -6.15 11.58 9.70
C ARG A 146 -5.81 12.17 8.35
N TYR A 147 -5.36 11.34 7.44
CA TYR A 147 -5.09 11.74 6.07
C TYR A 147 -5.47 10.63 5.08
N LEU A 148 -5.80 11.06 3.87
CA LEU A 148 -6.04 10.20 2.71
C LEU A 148 -5.20 10.77 1.56
N ALA A 149 -4.35 9.95 0.96
CA ALA A 149 -3.65 10.29 -0.26
C ALA A 149 -4.01 9.25 -1.33
N ASN A 150 -4.38 9.71 -2.51
CA ASN A 150 -4.66 8.84 -3.66
C ASN A 150 -3.89 9.34 -4.88
N GLY A 151 -3.39 8.40 -5.66
CA GLY A 151 -2.74 8.69 -6.93
C GLY A 151 -3.36 7.86 -8.05
N GLN A 152 -3.59 8.48 -9.20
CA GLN A 152 -4.03 7.83 -10.42
C GLN A 152 -2.99 8.05 -11.52
N VAL A 153 -2.58 6.96 -12.15
CA VAL A 153 -1.70 6.99 -13.31
C VAL A 153 -2.54 7.35 -14.54
N VAL A 154 -2.21 8.48 -15.16
CA VAL A 154 -2.88 8.99 -16.36
C VAL A 154 -1.90 8.82 -17.53
N ARG A 155 -2.31 8.00 -18.50
CA ARG A 155 -1.54 7.68 -19.71
C ARG A 155 -2.04 8.50 -20.89
#